data_AF-A0A7X5VGG4-F1
#
_entry.id   AF-A0A7X5VGG4-F1
#
_cell.length_a   1.000
_cell.length_b   1.000
_cell.length_c   1.000
_cell.angle_alpha   90.00
_cell.angle_beta   90.00
_cell.angle_gamma   90.00
#
_symmetry.space_group_name_H-M   'P 1'
#
loop_
_entity.id
_entity.type
_entity.pdbx_description
1 polymer ?
#
loop_
_entity_poly.entity_id
_entity_poly.type
_entity_poly.pdbx_seq_one_letter_code
_entity_poly.pdbx_strand_id
1 'polypeptide(L)'
;MVMMTGSLAVCGTVVWLTPQQGGRVSGPPEPDYDYDYTATAYLPPRTAEDGQAGIALRNFAPGAWRTQAEGILVPAKGHRAQQVIPGCIVVITEGTRPVGLLTVEEVHALKPDGTTELTSVPSAVEDVPVGAQIASTPTASDPPYRHSTAAARWTSQHASDDAPPQPANV
;
A
#
# COMPACT_ATOMS: atom_id res chain seq x y z
N MET A 1 4.17 12.86 1.25
CA MET A 1 2.91 12.79 0.49
C MET A 1 3.17 13.22 -0.93
N VAL A 2 2.75 12.43 -1.93
CA VAL A 2 3.01 12.73 -3.35
C VAL A 2 1.72 12.62 -4.16
N MET A 3 1.48 13.59 -5.04
CA MET A 3 0.34 13.55 -5.96
C MET A 3 0.71 12.76 -7.22
N MET A 4 -0.13 11.80 -7.59
CA MET A 4 0.06 10.95 -8.77
C MET A 4 -0.42 11.69 -10.03
N THR A 5 0.32 12.71 -10.44
CA THR A 5 0.11 13.46 -11.70
C THR A 5 0.87 12.83 -12.86
N GLY A 6 1.93 12.08 -12.56
CA GLY A 6 2.71 11.20 -13.42
C GLY A 6 2.97 9.86 -12.71
N SER A 7 3.94 9.10 -13.20
CA SER A 7 4.31 7.82 -12.61
C SER A 7 5.02 8.00 -11.27
N LEU A 8 4.81 7.06 -10.35
CA LEU A 8 5.46 7.03 -9.03
C LEU A 8 6.21 5.71 -8.88
N ALA A 9 7.43 5.76 -8.36
CA ALA A 9 8.09 4.58 -7.82
C ALA A 9 7.59 4.35 -6.40
N VAL A 10 7.25 3.12 -6.07
CA VAL A 10 6.78 2.70 -4.76
C VAL A 10 7.52 1.46 -4.29
N CYS A 11 7.76 1.38 -2.99
CA CYS A 11 8.29 0.18 -2.36
C CYS A 11 7.33 -0.25 -1.26
N GLY A 12 7.25 -1.55 -0.98
CA GLY A 12 6.60 -2.05 0.22
C GLY A 12 6.20 -3.53 0.11
N THR A 13 5.31 -3.96 1.00
CA THR A 13 4.93 -5.37 1.10
C THR A 13 3.74 -5.71 0.21
N VAL A 14 3.93 -6.62 -0.74
CA VAL A 14 2.83 -7.23 -1.50
C VAL A 14 2.30 -8.48 -0.81
N VAL A 15 0.99 -8.65 -0.84
CA VAL A 15 0.26 -9.84 -0.38
C VAL A 15 -0.67 -10.29 -1.49
N TRP A 16 -0.55 -11.53 -1.94
CA TRP A 16 -1.44 -12.12 -2.93
C TRP A 16 -2.63 -12.77 -2.23
N LEU A 17 -3.83 -12.57 -2.79
CA LEU A 17 -5.06 -13.11 -2.23
C LEU A 17 -5.22 -14.58 -2.64
N THR A 18 -5.57 -15.41 -1.67
CA THR A 18 -5.85 -16.84 -1.91
C THR A 18 -7.20 -17.01 -2.62
N PRO A 19 -7.49 -18.21 -3.18
CA PRO A 19 -8.79 -18.49 -3.78
C PRO A 19 -9.96 -18.26 -2.82
N GLN A 20 -9.78 -18.61 -1.54
CA GLN A 20 -10.79 -18.44 -0.50
C GLN A 20 -11.08 -16.97 -0.19
N GLN A 21 -10.13 -16.08 -0.49
CA GLN A 21 -10.29 -14.63 -0.39
C GLN A 21 -10.80 -14.00 -1.70
N GLY A 22 -11.16 -14.81 -2.70
CA GLY A 22 -11.60 -14.36 -4.02
C GLY A 22 -10.45 -14.01 -4.98
N GLY A 23 -9.21 -14.35 -4.62
CA GLY A 23 -8.01 -14.03 -5.38
C GLY A 23 -7.59 -15.10 -6.40
N ARG A 24 -6.28 -15.39 -6.44
CA ARG A 24 -5.67 -16.21 -7.49
C ARG A 24 -5.83 -17.70 -7.21
N VAL A 25 -6.42 -18.43 -8.17
CA VAL A 25 -6.47 -19.90 -8.17
C VAL A 25 -5.12 -20.52 -8.56
N SER A 26 -4.34 -19.82 -9.38
CA SER A 26 -3.02 -20.28 -9.82
C SER A 26 -1.94 -20.23 -8.74
N GLY A 27 -2.22 -19.64 -7.58
CA GLY A 27 -1.18 -19.22 -6.63
C GLY A 27 -0.60 -17.84 -6.95
N PRO A 28 0.33 -17.34 -6.12
CA PRO A 28 1.00 -16.06 -6.32
C PRO A 28 1.81 -16.07 -7.63
N PRO A 29 2.04 -14.91 -8.26
CA PRO A 29 2.82 -14.84 -9.48
C PRO A 29 4.25 -15.38 -9.32
N GLU A 30 4.74 -16.00 -10.39
CA GLU A 30 6.13 -16.39 -10.57
C GLU A 30 6.68 -15.60 -11.76
N PRO A 31 6.97 -14.29 -11.60
CA PRO A 31 7.59 -13.55 -12.68
C PRO A 31 8.97 -14.14 -12.97
N ASP A 32 9.27 -14.33 -14.24
CA ASP A 32 10.64 -14.59 -14.67
C ASP A 32 11.52 -13.39 -14.28
N TYR A 33 12.79 -13.63 -13.92
CA TYR A 33 13.71 -12.58 -13.46
C TYR A 33 13.87 -11.41 -14.44
N ASP A 34 13.55 -11.61 -15.72
CA ASP A 34 13.67 -10.60 -16.78
C ASP A 34 12.39 -9.77 -16.99
N TYR A 35 11.29 -10.09 -16.31
CA TYR A 35 9.99 -9.45 -16.53
C TYR A 35 9.33 -8.95 -15.23
N ASP A 36 8.91 -7.69 -15.25
CA ASP A 36 8.05 -7.14 -14.21
C ASP A 36 6.65 -7.78 -14.29
N TYR A 37 6.05 -8.09 -13.13
CA TYR A 37 4.64 -8.42 -13.06
C TYR A 37 3.82 -7.15 -13.31
N THR A 38 3.02 -7.13 -14.38
CA THR A 38 2.18 -5.97 -14.73
C THR A 38 0.70 -6.30 -14.53
N ALA A 39 -0.03 -5.36 -13.94
CA ALA A 39 -1.44 -5.50 -13.63
C ALA A 39 -2.16 -4.15 -13.58
N THR A 40 -3.49 -4.21 -13.44
CA THR A 40 -4.30 -3.04 -13.10
C THR A 40 -4.40 -2.90 -11.59
N ALA A 41 -4.63 -1.70 -11.10
CA ALA A 41 -4.79 -1.44 -9.68
C ALA A 41 -5.72 -0.26 -9.43
N TYR A 42 -6.09 -0.05 -8.17
CA TYR A 42 -6.74 1.18 -7.72
C TYR A 42 -6.34 1.50 -6.27
N LEU A 43 -6.53 2.75 -5.85
CA LEU A 43 -6.25 3.20 -4.49
C LEU A 43 -7.55 3.62 -3.80
N PRO A 44 -7.96 2.96 -2.70
CA PRO A 44 -9.09 3.41 -1.89
C PRO A 44 -8.96 4.89 -1.47
N PRO A 45 -10.05 5.67 -1.43
CA PRO A 45 -11.45 5.23 -1.53
C PRO A 45 -11.95 4.99 -2.96
N ARG A 46 -11.10 5.09 -3.98
CA ARG A 46 -11.48 4.73 -5.34
C ARG A 46 -11.68 3.23 -5.48
N THR A 47 -12.30 2.87 -6.59
CA THR A 47 -12.69 1.52 -6.98
C THR A 47 -12.02 1.13 -8.30
N ALA A 48 -12.19 -0.12 -8.72
CA ALA A 48 -11.69 -0.59 -10.01
C ALA A 48 -12.32 0.16 -11.19
N GLU A 49 -13.52 0.69 -11.00
CA GLU A 49 -14.33 1.36 -12.02
C GLU A 49 -13.96 2.84 -12.22
N ASP A 50 -13.56 3.54 -11.15
CA ASP A 50 -13.45 5.02 -11.15
C ASP A 50 -12.06 5.58 -10.75
N GLY A 51 -11.11 4.74 -10.37
CA GLY A 51 -9.76 5.19 -10.00
C GLY A 51 -8.65 4.26 -10.44
N GLN A 52 -8.86 3.58 -11.57
CA GLN A 52 -7.90 2.64 -12.11
C GLN A 52 -6.52 3.28 -12.36
N ALA A 53 -5.49 2.51 -12.06
CA ALA A 53 -4.08 2.78 -12.29
C ALA A 53 -3.43 1.52 -12.89
N GLY A 54 -2.30 1.69 -13.56
CA GLY A 54 -1.40 0.58 -13.88
C GLY A 54 -0.41 0.37 -12.74
N ILE A 55 -0.02 -0.88 -12.52
CA ILE A 55 1.09 -1.23 -11.63
C ILE A 55 2.03 -2.20 -12.33
N ALA A 56 3.33 -1.96 -12.20
CA ALA A 56 4.39 -2.92 -12.48
C ALA A 56 5.09 -3.24 -11.17
N LEU A 57 5.33 -4.53 -10.87
CA LEU A 57 6.00 -5.00 -9.66
C LEU A 57 7.21 -5.86 -10.01
N ARG A 58 8.26 -5.73 -9.22
CA ARG A 58 9.52 -6.48 -9.33
C ARG A 58 10.14 -6.76 -7.96
N ASN A 59 11.24 -7.51 -7.98
CA ASN A 59 12.04 -7.84 -6.80
C ASN A 59 11.25 -8.54 -5.68
N PHE A 60 10.17 -9.24 -6.03
CA PHE A 60 9.36 -9.99 -5.09
C PHE A 60 9.64 -11.49 -5.23
N ALA A 61 9.64 -12.22 -4.12
CA ALA A 61 9.97 -13.64 -4.12
C ALA A 61 8.95 -14.45 -4.95
N PRO A 62 9.38 -15.16 -6.03
CA PRO A 62 8.49 -15.98 -6.84
C PRO A 62 7.78 -17.03 -5.98
N GLY A 63 6.48 -17.22 -6.20
CA GLY A 63 5.70 -18.22 -5.45
C GLY A 63 5.38 -17.83 -4.00
N ALA A 64 5.87 -16.69 -3.50
CA ALA A 64 5.59 -16.24 -2.14
C ALA A 64 4.26 -15.48 -2.07
N TRP A 65 3.39 -15.89 -1.13
CA TRP A 65 2.12 -15.19 -0.87
C TRP A 65 2.27 -13.79 -0.28
N ARG A 66 3.40 -13.55 0.40
CA ARG A 66 3.75 -12.25 0.99
C ARG A 66 5.24 -12.03 0.85
N THR A 67 5.62 -10.85 0.36
CA THR A 67 7.03 -10.53 0.13
C THR A 67 7.18 -9.02 -0.08
N GLN A 68 8.41 -8.51 0.06
CA GLN A 68 8.74 -7.15 -0.32
C GLN A 68 8.73 -7.02 -1.84
N ALA A 69 8.35 -5.85 -2.34
CA ALA A 69 8.28 -5.56 -3.76
C ALA A 69 8.59 -4.09 -4.02
N GLU A 70 9.23 -3.86 -5.17
CA GLU A 70 9.34 -2.53 -5.77
C GLU A 70 8.35 -2.43 -6.92
N GLY A 71 7.84 -1.24 -7.17
CA GLY A 71 6.89 -1.05 -8.24
C GLY A 71 6.83 0.34 -8.83
N ILE A 72 6.18 0.41 -9.98
CA ILE A 72 5.85 1.66 -10.67
C ILE A 72 4.33 1.76 -10.77
N LEU A 73 3.77 2.80 -10.17
CA LEU A 73 2.37 3.16 -10.28
C LEU A 73 2.19 4.18 -11.40
N VAL A 74 1.26 3.91 -12.31
CA VAL A 74 0.99 4.77 -13.48
C VAL A 74 -0.48 5.19 -13.48
N PRO A 75 -0.81 6.50 -13.47
CA PRO A 75 -2.20 6.93 -13.44
C PRO A 75 -2.88 6.67 -14.77
N ALA A 76 -4.10 6.13 -14.74
CA ALA A 76 -4.91 6.04 -15.95
C ALA A 76 -5.32 7.44 -16.45
N LYS A 77 -5.61 7.53 -17.75
CA LYS A 77 -6.10 8.76 -18.36
C LYS A 77 -7.41 9.19 -17.69
N GLY A 78 -7.47 10.41 -17.16
CA GLY A 78 -8.64 10.94 -16.44
C GLY A 78 -8.67 10.66 -14.94
N HIS A 79 -7.83 9.74 -14.43
CA HIS A 79 -7.70 9.43 -13.00
C HIS A 79 -6.37 9.93 -12.43
N ARG A 80 -5.93 11.10 -12.90
CA ARG A 80 -4.73 11.80 -12.40
C ARG A 80 -5.05 12.50 -11.07
N ALA A 81 -4.01 12.81 -10.31
CA ALA A 81 -4.09 13.48 -9.01
C ALA A 81 -4.68 12.62 -7.87
N GLN A 82 -4.47 11.30 -7.91
CA GLN A 82 -4.65 10.45 -6.74
C GLN A 82 -3.50 10.72 -5.75
N GLN A 83 -3.82 10.79 -4.46
CA GLN A 83 -2.81 11.00 -3.43
C GLN A 83 -2.22 9.65 -3.00
N VAL A 84 -0.89 9.55 -3.05
CA VAL A 84 -0.18 8.35 -2.59
C VAL A 84 0.77 8.74 -1.45
N ILE A 85 0.64 8.03 -0.33
CA ILE A 85 1.46 8.19 0.86
C ILE A 85 1.91 6.83 1.37
N PRO A 86 3.04 6.74 2.09
CA PRO A 86 3.32 5.59 2.94
C PRO A 86 2.11 5.24 3.82
N GLY A 87 1.80 3.95 3.90
CA GLY A 87 0.60 3.41 4.55
C GLY A 87 -0.60 3.23 3.62
N CYS A 88 -0.58 3.76 2.39
CA CYS A 88 -1.63 3.48 1.41
C CYS A 88 -1.65 1.99 1.05
N ILE A 89 -2.86 1.48 0.82
CA ILE A 89 -3.08 0.18 0.21
C ILE A 89 -3.38 0.39 -1.27
N VAL A 90 -2.57 -0.22 -2.13
CA VAL A 90 -2.88 -0.35 -3.55
C VAL A 90 -3.53 -1.71 -3.74
N VAL A 91 -4.75 -1.74 -4.26
CA VAL A 91 -5.45 -2.98 -4.58
C VAL A 91 -5.05 -3.38 -5.99
N ILE A 92 -4.37 -4.52 -6.12
CA ILE A 92 -3.94 -5.10 -7.39
C ILE A 92 -5.08 -5.96 -7.93
N THR A 93 -5.35 -5.83 -9.22
CA THR A 93 -6.51 -6.42 -9.89
C THR A 93 -6.12 -7.11 -11.19
N GLU A 94 -6.88 -8.15 -11.53
CA GLU A 94 -6.93 -8.72 -12.88
C GLU A 94 -8.34 -8.46 -13.42
N GLY A 95 -8.45 -7.57 -14.40
CA GLY A 95 -9.74 -6.96 -14.73
C GLY A 95 -10.26 -6.16 -13.53
N THR A 96 -11.49 -6.41 -13.09
CA THR A 96 -12.06 -5.77 -11.88
C THR A 96 -11.87 -6.60 -10.60
N ARG A 97 -11.35 -7.82 -10.71
CA ARG A 97 -11.22 -8.74 -9.57
C ARG A 97 -9.95 -8.42 -8.77
N PRO A 98 -10.03 -8.16 -7.46
CA PRO A 98 -8.87 -8.05 -6.59
C PRO A 98 -8.10 -9.37 -6.52
N VAL A 99 -6.78 -9.31 -6.71
CA VAL A 99 -5.89 -10.48 -6.67
C VAL A 99 -4.72 -10.29 -5.69
N GLY A 100 -4.46 -9.06 -5.26
CA GLY A 100 -3.39 -8.76 -4.32
C GLY A 100 -3.53 -7.37 -3.73
N LEU A 101 -2.75 -7.11 -2.69
CA LEU A 101 -2.67 -5.86 -1.97
C LEU A 101 -1.20 -5.49 -1.84
N LEU A 102 -0.83 -4.26 -2.18
CA LEU A 102 0.48 -3.69 -1.86
C LEU A 102 0.29 -2.65 -0.74
N THR A 103 0.94 -2.88 0.40
CA THR A 103 1.08 -1.86 1.44
C THR A 103 2.28 -1.00 1.09
N VAL A 104 2.04 0.26 0.75
CA VAL A 104 3.09 1.19 0.35
C VAL A 104 3.88 1.63 1.58
N GLU A 105 5.20 1.49 1.54
CA GLU A 105 6.13 1.89 2.58
C GLU A 105 6.92 3.13 2.17
N GLU A 106 7.28 3.24 0.88
CA GLU A 106 8.00 4.38 0.31
C GLU A 106 7.37 4.83 -1.01
N VAL A 107 7.48 6.13 -1.31
CA VAL A 107 6.94 6.75 -2.52
C VAL A 107 7.92 7.80 -3.05
N HIS A 108 8.29 7.67 -4.32
CA HIS A 108 9.15 8.62 -5.02
C HIS A 108 8.48 9.07 -6.33
N ALA A 109 8.49 10.37 -6.59
CA ALA A 109 8.06 10.88 -7.88
C ALA A 109 9.04 10.44 -8.97
N LEU A 110 8.53 9.98 -10.11
CA LEU A 110 9.36 9.72 -11.29
C LEU A 110 9.31 10.91 -12.23
N LYS A 111 10.47 11.30 -12.73
CA LYS A 111 10.58 12.21 -13.86
C LYS A 111 10.05 11.54 -15.13
N PRO A 112 9.73 12.32 -16.19
CA PRO A 112 9.29 11.77 -17.47
C PRO A 112 10.29 10.81 -18.13
N ASP A 113 11.57 10.91 -17.78
CA ASP A 113 12.65 10.02 -18.23
C ASP A 113 12.76 8.71 -17.43
N GLY A 114 11.89 8.49 -16.44
CA GLY A 114 11.87 7.31 -15.58
C GLY A 114 12.85 7.36 -14.41
N THR A 115 13.61 8.44 -14.23
CA THR A 115 14.50 8.61 -13.07
C THR A 115 13.73 9.07 -11.85
N THR A 116 14.17 8.64 -10.66
CA THR A 116 13.58 9.11 -9.41
C THR A 116 13.96 10.57 -9.16
N GLU A 117 12.95 11.40 -8.95
CA GLU A 117 13.16 12.73 -8.41
C GLU A 117 13.26 12.58 -6.90
N LEU A 118 14.50 12.45 -6.41
CA LEU A 118 14.79 12.66 -5.00
C LEU A 118 14.44 14.13 -4.70
N THR A 119 13.24 14.38 -4.20
CA THR A 119 12.93 15.66 -3.56
C THR A 119 13.79 15.70 -2.30
N SER A 120 15.00 16.24 -2.41
CA SER A 120 15.80 16.58 -1.26
C SER A 120 15.00 17.59 -0.44
N VAL A 121 14.58 17.19 0.75
CA VAL A 121 14.17 18.16 1.76
C VAL A 121 15.43 19.00 2.01
N PRO A 122 15.39 20.35 1.87
CA PRO A 122 16.53 21.15 2.26
C PRO A 122 16.68 21.01 3.77
N SER A 123 17.62 20.18 4.20
CA SER A 123 18.23 20.33 5.52
C SER A 123 18.87 21.70 5.52
N ALA A 124 18.20 22.68 6.13
CA ALA A 124 18.82 23.94 6.49
C ALA A 124 19.95 23.62 7.46
N VAL A 125 21.17 23.55 6.93
CA VAL A 125 22.40 23.55 7.71
C VAL A 125 22.72 25.03 7.90
N GLU A 126 22.34 25.60 9.04
CA GLU A 126 22.92 26.86 9.48
C GLU A 126 24.27 26.56 10.16
N ASP A 127 25.32 27.10 9.57
CA ASP A 127 26.69 27.17 10.08
C ASP A 127 26.77 27.96 11.40
N VAL A 128 27.30 27.36 12.49
CA VAL A 128 28.12 28.05 13.51
C VAL A 128 28.98 27.03 14.30
N PRO A 129 30.10 27.42 14.96
CA PRO A 129 31.43 26.88 14.71
C PRO A 129 31.94 25.88 15.75
N VAL A 130 33.05 25.23 15.39
CA VAL A 130 33.87 24.32 16.22
C VAL A 130 34.31 24.99 17.53
N GLY A 131 33.93 24.41 18.68
CA GLY A 131 34.44 24.85 19.99
C GLY A 131 33.81 24.19 21.22
N ALA A 132 34.33 23.01 21.58
CA ALA A 132 34.43 22.45 22.93
C ALA A 132 33.19 21.82 23.64
N GLN A 133 33.51 20.64 24.21
CA GLN A 133 32.97 19.95 25.40
C GLN A 133 31.98 18.78 25.20
N ILE A 134 32.41 17.67 25.81
CA ILE A 134 31.81 16.34 25.89
C ILE A 134 30.88 16.29 27.11
N ALA A 135 29.90 15.37 27.05
CA ALA A 135 28.88 15.00 28.05
C ALA A 135 27.57 15.79 27.91
N SER A 136 26.40 15.19 27.70
CA SER A 136 25.85 14.02 28.39
C SER A 136 24.70 13.39 27.58
N THR A 137 24.48 12.09 27.78
CA THR A 137 23.38 11.24 27.29
C THR A 137 22.01 11.90 27.10
N PRO A 138 21.28 11.63 25.99
CA PRO A 138 19.84 11.76 25.96
C PRO A 138 19.17 10.46 26.43
N THR A 139 18.43 10.58 27.52
CA THR A 139 17.50 9.59 28.07
C THR A 139 16.49 9.16 27.01
N ALA A 140 16.40 7.86 26.74
CA ALA A 140 15.30 7.27 25.99
C ALA A 140 14.01 7.43 26.81
N SER A 141 13.23 8.46 26.50
CA SER A 141 11.84 8.60 26.94
C SER A 141 10.97 7.88 25.92
N ASP A 142 10.73 6.60 26.15
CA ASP A 142 9.72 5.80 25.46
C ASP A 142 8.31 6.37 25.78
N PRO A 143 7.54 6.87 24.80
CA PRO A 143 6.15 7.21 25.06
C PRO A 143 5.35 5.91 25.23
N PRO A 144 4.49 5.78 26.27
CA PRO A 144 3.78 4.54 26.50
C PRO A 144 2.90 4.21 25.29
N TYR A 145 3.14 3.01 24.75
CA TYR A 145 2.36 2.34 23.72
C TYR A 145 0.85 2.53 23.96
N ARG A 146 0.22 3.41 23.19
CA ARG A 146 -1.24 3.53 23.17
C ARG A 146 -1.79 2.46 22.25
N HIS A 147 -2.35 1.40 22.83
CA HIS A 147 -3.26 0.53 22.10
C HIS A 147 -4.40 1.39 21.52
N SER A 148 -4.42 1.54 20.19
CA SER A 148 -5.55 2.13 19.47
C SER A 148 -6.80 1.29 19.71
N THR A 149 -7.79 1.83 20.39
CA THR A 149 -9.11 1.23 20.63
C THR A 149 -10.01 1.30 19.37
N ALA A 150 -9.45 1.02 18.19
CA ALA A 150 -10.19 1.05 16.92
C ALA A 150 -11.08 -0.20 16.71
N ALA A 151 -10.94 -1.23 17.56
CA ALA A 151 -11.73 -2.46 17.47
C ALA A 151 -13.14 -2.37 18.11
N ALA A 152 -13.55 -1.23 18.69
CA ALA A 152 -14.79 -1.16 19.47
C ALA A 152 -16.05 -0.74 18.69
N ARG A 153 -16.04 -0.70 17.35
CA ARG A 153 -17.21 -0.19 16.58
C ARG A 153 -17.79 -1.13 15.53
N TRP A 154 -17.45 -2.41 15.54
CA TRP A 154 -18.07 -3.39 14.63
C TRP A 154 -18.95 -4.41 15.36
N THR A 155 -20.07 -3.93 15.89
CA THR A 155 -21.24 -4.78 16.13
C THR A 155 -22.42 -4.16 15.38
N SER A 156 -22.49 -4.39 14.07
CA SER A 156 -23.72 -4.15 13.33
C SER A 156 -24.70 -5.26 13.71
N GLN A 157 -25.73 -4.93 14.49
CA GLN A 157 -26.90 -5.80 14.64
C GLN A 157 -27.51 -5.99 13.25
N HIS A 158 -27.56 -7.22 12.77
CA HIS A 158 -28.31 -7.56 11.57
C HIS A 158 -29.78 -7.74 11.96
N ALA A 159 -30.70 -7.28 11.11
CA ALA A 159 -32.15 -7.46 11.28
C ALA A 159 -32.60 -8.94 11.34
N SER A 160 -31.67 -9.89 11.18
CA SER A 160 -31.86 -11.32 11.30
C SER A 160 -31.83 -11.84 12.75
N ASP A 161 -31.28 -11.07 13.69
CA ASP A 161 -31.11 -11.50 15.09
C ASP A 161 -32.38 -11.41 15.94
N ASP A 162 -33.43 -10.75 15.44
CA ASP A 162 -34.70 -10.51 16.17
C ASP A 162 -35.86 -11.41 15.67
N ALA A 163 -35.55 -12.46 14.93
CA ALA A 163 -36.57 -13.42 14.49
C ALA A 163 -36.87 -14.43 15.61
N PRO A 164 -38.13 -14.54 16.11
CA PRO A 164 -38.48 -15.54 17.10
C PRO A 164 -38.34 -16.96 16.50
N PRO A 165 -37.95 -17.96 17.30
CA PRO A 165 -37.77 -19.33 16.83
C PRO A 165 -39.10 -19.89 16.31
N GLN A 166 -39.13 -20.32 15.05
CA GLN A 166 -40.25 -21.08 14.50
C GLN A 166 -40.33 -22.46 15.19
N PRO A 167 -41.50 -22.91 15.65
CA PRO A 167 -41.67 -24.27 16.14
C PRO A 167 -41.51 -25.27 14.99
N ALA A 168 -40.68 -26.29 15.20
CA ALA A 168 -40.54 -27.42 14.31
C ALA A 168 -41.85 -28.22 14.29
N ASN A 169 -42.53 -28.25 13.14
CA ASN A 169 -43.64 -29.18 12.93
C ASN A 169 -43.11 -30.53 12.46
N VAL A 170 -43.58 -31.58 13.15
CA VAL A 170 -43.54 -33.01 12.77
C VAL A 170 -44.66 -33.28 11.77
#